data_AF-A0A1F6WUP5-F1
#
_entry.id   AF-A0A1F6WUP5-F1
#
_cell.length_a   1.000
_cell.length_b   1.000
_cell.length_c   1.000
_cell.angle_alpha   90.00
_cell.angle_beta   90.00
_cell.angle_gamma   90.00
#
_symmetry.space_group_name_H-M   'P 1'
#
loop_
_entity.id
_entity.type
_entity.pdbx_description
1 polymer ?
#
loop_
_entity_poly.entity_id
_entity_poly.type
_entity_poly.pdbx_seq_one_letter_code
_entity_poly.pdbx_strand_id
1 'polypeptide(L)' 'MNNMEKPKSIEKTDLEIVLTLIQHIEEPCEVQVGDNKHNIRAFYIREGKALLPQISNPDARAMLKATIEKHDK' A
#
# COMPACT_ATOMS: atom_id res chain seq x y z
N MET A 1 33.76 -3.34 -22.89
CA MET A 1 32.50 -4.11 -22.85
C MET A 1 31.89 -3.87 -21.48
N ASN A 2 30.98 -2.90 -21.36
CA ASN A 2 30.34 -2.61 -20.07
C ASN A 2 29.05 -3.43 -20.00
N ASN A 3 29.09 -4.52 -19.23
CA ASN A 3 27.90 -5.24 -18.83
C ASN A 3 27.14 -4.37 -17.82
N MET A 4 26.19 -3.58 -18.30
CA MET A 4 25.14 -3.03 -17.45
C MET A 4 24.22 -4.18 -17.06
N GLU A 5 24.47 -4.76 -15.89
CA GLU A 5 23.49 -5.63 -15.24
C GLU A 5 22.21 -4.82 -15.01
N LYS A 6 21.13 -5.21 -15.69
CA LYS A 6 19.80 -4.62 -15.46
C LYS A 6 19.45 -4.80 -13.98
N PRO A 7 18.91 -3.77 -13.29
CA PRO A 7 18.51 -3.91 -11.90
C PRO A 7 17.49 -5.05 -11.79
N LYS A 8 17.82 -6.03 -10.95
CA LYS A 8 16.94 -7.16 -10.61
C LYS A 8 15.68 -6.56 -9.99
N SER A 9 14.57 -6.54 -10.71
CA SER A 9 13.28 -6.14 -10.16
C SER A 9 12.99 -7.09 -9.01
N ILE A 10 13.08 -6.61 -7.78
CA ILE A 10 12.68 -7.38 -6.60
C ILE A 10 11.17 -7.51 -6.72
N GLU A 11 10.67 -8.66 -7.15
CA GLU A 11 9.26 -8.99 -7.06
C GLU A 11 8.90 -8.93 -5.58
N LYS A 12 8.18 -7.89 -5.16
CA LYS A 12 7.68 -7.80 -3.79
C LYS A 12 6.63 -8.88 -3.59
N THR A 13 6.72 -9.57 -2.46
CA THR A 13 5.70 -10.52 -2.03
C THR A 13 4.40 -9.79 -1.67
N ASP A 14 3.26 -10.46 -1.80
CA ASP A 14 1.95 -9.94 -1.37
C ASP A 14 1.99 -9.36 0.05
N LEU A 15 2.74 -10.02 0.94
CA LEU A 15 2.86 -9.60 2.34
C LEU A 15 3.59 -8.26 2.47
N GLU A 16 4.71 -8.07 1.75
CA GLU A 16 5.46 -6.80 1.78
C GLU A 16 4.64 -5.64 1.22
N ILE A 17 3.89 -5.88 0.14
CA ILE A 17 3.01 -4.87 -0.45
C ILE A 17 1.91 -4.49 0.56
N VAL A 18 1.26 -5.49 1.17
CA VAL A 18 0.20 -5.28 2.16
C VAL A 18 0.72 -4.53 3.39
N LEU A 19 1.86 -4.94 3.94
CA LEU A 19 2.44 -4.28 5.13
C LEU A 19 2.76 -2.81 4.84
N THR A 20 3.28 -2.51 3.65
CA THR A 20 3.54 -1.13 3.22
C THR A 20 2.25 -0.32 3.17
N LEU A 21 1.17 -0.87 2.60
CA LEU A 21 -0.14 -0.19 2.55
C LEU A 21 -0.74 0.01 3.94
N ILE A 22 -0.68 -1.01 4.80
CA ILE A 22 -1.20 -0.94 6.17
C ILE A 22 -0.50 0.16 6.96
N GLN A 23 0.83 0.28 6.83
CA GLN A 23 1.59 1.34 7.49
C GLN A 23 1.03 2.72 7.11
N HIS A 24 0.79 2.97 5.82
CA HIS A 24 0.23 4.24 5.37
C HIS A 24 -1.25 4.47 5.75
N ILE A 25 -2.01 3.42 6.07
CA ILE A 25 -3.41 3.56 6.53
C ILE A 25 -3.44 3.85 8.04
N GLU A 26 -2.68 3.08 8.83
CA GLU A 26 -2.60 3.25 10.29
C GLU A 26 -1.94 4.58 10.65
N GLU A 27 -0.82 4.91 10.00
CA GLU A 27 -0.03 6.13 10.18
C GLU A 27 -0.04 6.97 8.89
N PRO A 28 -1.13 7.71 8.63
CA PRO A 28 -1.30 8.37 7.36
C PRO A 28 -0.33 9.52 7.19
N CYS A 29 0.30 9.54 6.03
CA CYS A 29 1.09 10.67 5.60
C CYS A 29 0.18 11.87 5.32
N GLU A 30 0.77 13.06 5.42
CA GLU A 30 0.17 14.31 4.96
C GLU A 30 0.88 14.73 3.68
N VAL A 31 0.12 15.22 2.70
CA VAL A 31 0.67 15.88 1.52
C VAL A 31 0.28 17.35 1.54
N GLN A 32 1.24 18.20 1.20
CA GLN A 32 1.00 19.63 1.06
C GLN A 32 0.52 19.93 -0.37
N VAL A 33 -0.64 20.57 -0.51
CA VAL A 33 -1.18 21.05 -1.79
C VAL A 33 -1.52 22.53 -1.64
N GLY A 34 -0.68 23.39 -2.22
CA GLY A 34 -0.73 24.83 -1.96
C GLY A 34 -0.48 25.10 -0.48
N ASP A 35 -1.40 25.82 0.17
CA ASP A 35 -1.32 26.15 1.61
C ASP A 35 -1.99 25.10 2.51
N ASN A 36 -2.65 24.09 1.95
CA ASN A 36 -3.39 23.08 2.71
C ASN A 36 -2.62 21.76 2.85
N LYS A 37 -2.74 21.15 4.03
CA LYS A 37 -2.30 19.78 4.28
C LYS A 37 -3.47 18.83 4.14
N HIS A 38 -3.29 17.80 3.31
CA HIS A 38 -4.30 16.77 3.10
C HIS A 38 -3.80 15.43 3.64
N ASN A 39 -4.64 14.79 4.47
CA ASN A 39 -4.41 13.42 4.92
C ASN A 39 -4.70 12.46 3.76
N ILE A 40 -3.73 11.64 3.37
CA ILE A 40 -3.87 10.71 2.24
C ILE A 40 -4.28 9.29 2.64
N ARG A 41 -4.79 9.08 3.87
CA ARG A 41 -5.37 7.79 4.28
C ARG A 41 -6.42 7.29 3.31
N ALA A 42 -7.34 8.16 2.90
CA ALA A 42 -8.42 7.81 1.98
C ALA A 42 -7.90 7.33 0.62
N PHE A 43 -6.78 7.89 0.16
CA PHE A 43 -6.08 7.41 -1.04
C PHE A 43 -5.61 5.97 -0.84
N TYR A 44 -4.87 5.68 0.23
CA TYR A 44 -4.37 4.32 0.48
C TYR A 44 -5.46 3.29 0.77
N ILE A 45 -6.58 3.69 1.39
CA ILE A 45 -7.76 2.82 1.54
C ILE A 45 -8.31 2.45 0.16
N ARG A 46 -8.45 3.41 -0.76
CA ARG A 46 -8.92 3.16 -2.12
C ARG A 46 -7.98 2.23 -2.88
N GLU A 47 -6.67 2.48 -2.85
CA GLU A 47 -5.68 1.63 -3.50
C GLU A 47 -5.69 0.22 -2.89
N GLY A 48 -5.82 0.11 -1.56
CA GLY A 48 -5.94 -1.16 -0.87
C GLY A 48 -7.17 -1.97 -1.31
N LYS A 49 -8.34 -1.32 -1.43
CA LYS A 49 -9.56 -1.96 -1.95
C LYS A 49 -9.37 -2.49 -3.38
N ALA A 50 -8.67 -1.74 -4.24
CA ALA A 50 -8.36 -2.15 -5.61
C ALA A 50 -7.34 -3.31 -5.69
N LEU A 51 -6.46 -3.44 -4.69
CA LEU A 51 -5.45 -4.49 -4.62
C LEU A 51 -5.99 -5.82 -4.07
N LEU A 52 -7.01 -5.81 -3.18
CA LEU A 52 -7.60 -7.02 -2.59
C LEU A 52 -7.84 -8.21 -3.55
N PRO A 53 -8.39 -8.04 -4.76
CA PRO A 53 -8.60 -9.17 -5.68
C PRO A 53 -7.32 -9.73 -6.29
N GLN A 54 -6.21 -9.00 -6.25
CA GLN A 54 -4.93 -9.35 -6.86
C GLN A 54 -3.99 -10.09 -5.88
N ILE A 55 -4.27 -9.98 -4.57
CA ILE A 55 -3.48 -10.64 -3.53
C ILE A 55 -3.75 -12.15 -3.56
N SER A 56 -2.71 -12.94 -3.79
CA SER A 56 -2.78 -14.40 -3.81
C SER A 56 -2.69 -14.99 -2.41
N ASN A 57 -1.89 -14.39 -1.53
CA ASN A 57 -1.71 -14.83 -0.15
C ASN A 57 -2.97 -14.53 0.71
N PRO A 58 -3.64 -15.56 1.26
CA PRO A 58 -4.89 -15.38 2.00
C PRO A 58 -4.71 -14.55 3.29
N ASP A 59 -3.59 -14.70 3.99
CA ASP A 59 -3.31 -13.97 5.22
C ASP A 59 -3.05 -12.48 4.93
N ALA A 60 -2.27 -12.18 3.90
CA ALA A 60 -2.03 -10.81 3.46
C ALA A 60 -3.34 -10.12 3.06
N ARG A 61 -4.22 -10.82 2.34
CA ARG A 61 -5.54 -10.31 1.97
C ARG A 61 -6.43 -10.06 3.19
N ALA A 62 -6.44 -10.98 4.16
CA ALA A 62 -7.21 -10.83 5.38
C ALA A 62 -6.72 -9.63 6.22
N MET A 63 -5.39 -9.46 6.33
CA MET A 63 -4.79 -8.31 7.01
C MET A 63 -5.21 -6.99 6.37
N LEU A 64 -5.03 -6.85 5.05
CA LEU A 64 -5.40 -5.61 4.36
C LEU A 64 -6.90 -5.30 4.50
N LYS A 65 -7.76 -6.31 4.37
CA LYS A 65 -9.22 -6.16 4.52
C LYS A 65 -9.58 -5.65 5.91
N ALA A 66 -9.05 -6.27 6.97
CA ALA A 66 -9.33 -5.87 8.35
C ALA A 66 -8.87 -4.43 8.65
N THR A 67 -7.69 -4.03 8.15
CA THR A 67 -7.19 -2.66 8.29
C THR A 67 -8.09 -1.65 7.57
N ILE A 68 -8.55 -1.95 6.34
CA ILE A 68 -9.49 -1.08 5.63
C ILE A 68 -10.80 -0.91 6.41
N GLU A 69 -11.42 -2.01 6.85
CA GLU A 69 -12.69 -2.00 7.58
C GLU A 69 -12.61 -1.22 8.91
N LYS A 70 -11.43 -1.22 9.55
CA LYS A 70 -11.17 -0.45 10.77
C LYS A 70 -11.22 1.07 10.54
N HIS A 71 -10.76 1.54 9.39
CA HIS A 71 -10.53 2.97 9.10
C HIS A 71 -11.51 3.61 8.11
N ASP A 72 -12.35 2.80 7.46
CA ASP A 72 -13.38 3.23 6.49
C ASP A 72 -14.76 3.35 7.16
N LYS A 73 -14.85 4.17 8.22
CA LYS A 73 -16.08 4.44 9.00
C LYS A 73 -16.52 5.88 8.92
#